data_AF-A0A4Q3SIE3-F1
#
_entry.id   AF-A0A4Q3SIE3-F1
#
_cell.length_a   1.000
_cell.length_b   1.000
_cell.length_c   1.000
_cell.angle_alpha   90.00
_cell.angle_beta   90.00
_cell.angle_gamma   90.00
#
_symmetry.space_group_name_H-M   'P 1'
#
loop_
_entity.id
_entity.type
_entity.pdbx_description
1 polymer ?
#
loop_
_entity_poly.entity_id
_entity_poly.type
_entity_poly.pdbx_seq_one_letter_code
_entity_poly.pdbx_strand_id
1 'polypeptide(L)'
;MNRKTILVCFAGMMLWWSGTYWKYIQRVLDRAMPGVETATVSPTGENIVNRTTYMINKDDSLDIPMNQWVFTGLKSFDKIYMPKPTVDGIHRLLNMDLVKTNKSLKMLNMSELTPLAVEMPYELEKNENYPLWYHLGVGMFNREAEMFEKRIEQKQYDLVLFEHIETLNNFYPFRVRSKLKDHYRLVDSFNAPRRGSTQGMIEVYIR
;
A
#
# COMPACT_ATOMS: atom_id res chain seq x y z
N MET A 1 37.63 42.45 15.99
CA MET A 1 37.34 41.01 16.15
C MET A 1 38.65 40.24 16.13
N ASN A 2 38.92 39.37 17.11
CA ASN A 2 40.21 38.64 17.19
C ASN A 2 40.33 37.64 16.01
N ARG A 3 41.52 37.51 15.41
CA ARG A 3 41.83 36.54 14.35
C ARG A 3 41.40 35.12 14.69
N LYS A 4 41.49 34.74 15.97
CA LYS A 4 41.00 33.44 16.47
C LYS A 4 39.48 33.29 16.32
N THR A 5 38.73 34.34 16.64
CA THR A 5 37.26 34.35 16.49
C THR A 5 36.85 34.23 15.02
N ILE A 6 37.54 34.91 14.12
CA ILE A 6 37.28 34.83 12.67
C ILE A 6 37.50 33.40 12.15
N LEU A 7 38.61 32.76 12.55
CA LEU A 7 38.92 31.37 12.17
C LEU A 7 37.88 30.37 12.68
N VAL A 8 37.42 30.53 13.91
CA VAL A 8 36.39 29.65 14.49
C VAL A 8 35.05 29.82 13.78
N CYS A 9 34.63 31.06 13.49
CA CYS A 9 33.40 31.32 12.74
C CYS A 9 33.49 30.78 11.31
N PHE A 10 34.64 30.93 10.65
CA PHE A 10 34.85 30.39 9.31
C PHE A 10 34.79 28.86 9.27
N ALA A 11 35.46 28.19 10.22
CA ALA A 11 35.39 26.73 10.35
C ALA A 11 33.95 26.25 10.66
N GLY A 12 33.23 26.96 11.52
CA GLY A 12 31.83 26.67 11.83
C GLY A 12 30.91 26.81 10.60
N MET A 13 31.10 27.85 9.79
CA MET A 13 30.36 28.00 8.53
C MET A 13 30.68 26.89 7.54
N MET A 14 31.96 26.52 7.38
CA MET A 14 32.36 25.43 6.49
C MET A 14 31.78 24.08 6.94
N LEU A 15 31.75 23.81 8.26
CA LEU A 15 31.12 22.61 8.82
C LEU A 15 29.60 22.62 8.69
N TRP A 16 28.96 23.78 8.84
CA TRP A 16 27.51 23.92 8.63
C TRP A 16 27.13 23.66 7.17
N TRP A 17 27.92 24.19 6.23
CA TRP A 17 27.69 24.03 4.80
C TRP A 17 28.20 22.69 4.24
N SER A 18 29.05 21.95 4.95
CA SER A 18 29.54 20.65 4.49
C SER A 18 28.44 19.58 4.45
N GLY A 19 27.35 19.75 5.20
CA GLY A 19 26.22 18.81 5.21
C GLY A 19 25.55 18.61 3.85
N THR A 20 25.45 19.66 3.02
CA THR A 20 24.93 19.53 1.64
C THR A 20 25.89 18.79 0.73
N TYR A 21 27.19 19.04 0.86
CA TYR A 21 28.23 18.34 0.09
C TYR A 21 28.30 16.86 0.49
N TRP A 22 28.16 16.54 1.78
CA TRP A 22 28.16 15.17 2.25
C TRP A 22 26.99 14.35 1.69
N LYS A 23 25.78 14.93 1.65
CA LYS A 23 24.62 14.28 1.01
C LYS A 23 24.82 14.01 -0.48
N TYR A 24 25.52 14.90 -1.18
CA TYR A 24 25.83 14.71 -2.59
C TYR A 24 26.88 13.62 -2.80
N ILE A 25 27.94 13.62 -1.99
CA ILE A 25 28.98 12.58 -1.99
C ILE A 25 28.35 11.21 -1.71
N GLN A 26 27.49 11.10 -0.69
CA GLN A 26 26.73 9.87 -0.39
C GLN A 26 25.95 9.39 -1.61
N ARG A 27 25.16 10.27 -2.26
CA ARG A 27 24.41 9.92 -3.48
C ARG A 27 25.29 9.39 -4.62
N VAL A 28 26.50 9.91 -4.77
CA VAL A 28 27.45 9.45 -5.80
C VAL A 28 28.07 8.11 -5.40
N LEU A 29 28.46 7.94 -4.14
CA LEU A 29 28.99 6.70 -3.60
C LEU A 29 27.97 5.56 -3.67
N ASP A 30 26.71 5.81 -3.30
CA ASP A 30 25.61 4.83 -3.36
C ASP A 30 25.35 4.34 -4.80
N ARG A 31 25.63 5.18 -5.81
CA ARG A 31 25.54 4.80 -7.23
C ARG A 31 26.76 4.01 -7.71
N ALA A 32 27.94 4.34 -7.20
CA ALA A 32 29.21 3.72 -7.62
C ALA A 32 29.47 2.38 -6.92
N MET A 33 28.95 2.22 -5.71
CA MET A 33 29.02 1.00 -4.91
C MET A 33 27.61 0.64 -4.44
N PRO A 34 26.78 0.01 -5.29
CA PRO A 34 25.51 -0.50 -4.84
C PRO A 34 25.79 -1.58 -3.79
N GLY A 35 25.60 -1.23 -2.51
CA GLY A 35 25.54 -2.21 -1.45
C GLY A 35 24.50 -3.27 -1.83
N VAL A 36 24.76 -4.53 -1.49
CA VAL A 36 23.73 -5.58 -1.57
C VAL A 36 22.70 -5.24 -0.50
N GLU A 37 21.77 -4.35 -0.83
CA GLU A 37 20.69 -3.91 0.04
C GLU A 37 19.60 -4.99 0.03
N THR A 38 19.89 -6.11 0.68
CA THR A 38 18.83 -6.99 1.17
C THR A 38 17.91 -6.18 2.05
N ALA A 39 16.58 -6.32 1.88
CA ALA A 39 15.57 -5.66 2.69
C ALA A 39 16.00 -5.62 4.16
N THR A 40 16.44 -4.45 4.62
CA THR A 40 16.91 -4.30 5.99
C THR A 40 15.70 -4.51 6.89
N VAL A 41 15.75 -5.55 7.72
CA VAL A 41 14.71 -5.82 8.70
C VAL A 41 14.83 -4.73 9.77
N SER A 42 13.76 -3.99 9.99
CA SER A 42 13.66 -2.98 11.06
C SER A 42 13.88 -3.64 12.42
N PRO A 43 14.22 -2.87 13.48
CA PRO A 43 14.31 -3.40 14.84
C PRO A 43 13.03 -4.10 15.32
N THR A 44 11.88 -3.78 14.70
CA THR A 44 10.58 -4.40 14.95
C THR A 44 10.31 -5.66 14.11
N GLY A 45 11.28 -6.12 13.32
CA GLY A 45 11.18 -7.36 12.53
C GLY A 45 10.54 -7.20 11.15
N GLU A 46 10.18 -5.98 10.74
CA GLU A 46 9.49 -5.72 9.47
C GLU A 46 10.46 -5.28 8.37
N ASN A 47 10.17 -5.65 7.12
CA ASN A 47 10.96 -5.21 5.98
C ASN A 47 10.86 -3.68 5.82
N ILE A 48 11.99 -2.98 5.87
CA ILE A 48 12.04 -1.53 5.59
C ILE A 48 11.72 -1.30 4.10
N VAL A 49 10.72 -0.47 3.83
CA VAL A 49 10.35 -0.03 2.49
C VAL A 49 11.08 1.27 2.19
N ASN A 50 11.87 1.29 1.12
CA ASN A 50 12.53 2.47 0.60
C ASN A 50 12.61 2.39 -0.94
N ARG A 51 13.27 3.36 -1.57
CA ARG A 51 13.38 3.43 -3.04
C ARG A 51 14.07 2.22 -3.69
N THR A 52 14.88 1.46 -2.96
CA THR A 52 15.62 0.29 -3.46
C THR A 52 14.97 -1.03 -3.03
N THR A 53 14.19 -1.04 -1.94
CA THR A 53 13.60 -2.25 -1.34
C THR A 53 12.08 -2.36 -1.52
N TYR A 54 11.45 -1.44 -2.25
CA TYR A 54 10.00 -1.47 -2.48
C TYR A 54 9.54 -2.62 -3.38
N MET A 55 10.43 -3.20 -4.18
CA MET A 55 10.14 -4.41 -4.97
C MET A 55 10.88 -5.61 -4.38
N ILE A 56 10.18 -6.74 -4.22
CA ILE A 56 10.73 -7.99 -3.68
C ILE A 56 11.02 -8.98 -4.82
N ASN A 57 10.15 -9.04 -5.83
CA ASN A 57 10.29 -9.92 -6.99
C ASN A 57 10.19 -9.08 -8.27
N LYS A 58 11.09 -9.30 -9.25
CA LYS A 58 11.14 -8.50 -10.49
C LYS A 58 10.46 -9.15 -11.68
N ASP A 59 10.16 -10.44 -11.59
CA ASP A 59 9.62 -11.22 -12.69
C ASP A 59 8.18 -11.62 -12.38
N ASP A 60 7.25 -10.79 -12.83
CA ASP A 60 5.90 -11.25 -13.10
C ASP A 60 5.41 -10.55 -14.36
N SER A 61 5.15 -11.34 -15.41
CA SER A 61 4.80 -10.83 -16.74
C SER A 61 3.44 -11.35 -17.20
N LEU A 62 2.51 -11.51 -16.27
CA LEU A 62 1.11 -11.82 -16.56
C LEU A 62 0.28 -10.55 -16.81
N ASP A 63 0.81 -9.61 -17.60
CA ASP A 63 0.11 -8.38 -17.91
C ASP A 63 -1.06 -8.65 -18.87
N ILE A 64 -2.25 -8.15 -18.54
CA ILE A 64 -3.43 -8.31 -19.37
C ILE A 64 -3.38 -7.24 -20.47
N PRO A 65 -3.36 -7.64 -21.76
CA PRO A 65 -3.30 -6.69 -22.87
C PRO A 65 -4.42 -5.64 -22.82
N MET A 66 -4.09 -4.38 -23.12
CA MET A 66 -5.04 -3.26 -23.02
C MET A 66 -6.29 -3.42 -23.90
N ASN A 67 -6.22 -4.18 -25.00
CA ASN A 67 -7.40 -4.46 -25.84
C ASN A 67 -8.43 -5.37 -25.16
N GLN A 68 -8.09 -5.99 -24.03
CA GLN A 68 -8.99 -6.76 -23.17
C GLN A 68 -9.55 -5.95 -22.00
N TRP A 69 -9.17 -4.67 -21.90
CA TRP A 69 -9.69 -3.78 -20.87
C TRP A 69 -11.03 -3.22 -21.30
N VAL A 70 -11.97 -3.13 -20.35
CA VAL A 70 -13.35 -2.73 -20.58
C VAL A 70 -13.78 -1.70 -19.55
N PHE A 71 -14.83 -0.93 -19.85
CA PHE A 71 -15.46 -0.04 -18.89
C PHE A 71 -16.34 -0.84 -17.93
N THR A 72 -16.39 -0.42 -16.66
CA THR A 72 -17.19 -1.09 -15.63
C THR A 72 -18.69 -0.84 -15.76
N GLY A 73 -19.07 0.32 -16.31
CA GLY A 73 -20.45 0.80 -16.33
C GLY A 73 -20.94 1.39 -15.00
N LEU A 74 -20.04 1.57 -14.02
CA LEU A 74 -20.34 2.15 -12.71
C LEU A 74 -20.03 3.65 -12.69
N LYS A 75 -20.83 4.42 -11.95
CA LYS A 75 -20.72 5.89 -11.91
C LYS A 75 -19.37 6.34 -11.33
N SER A 76 -18.91 5.67 -10.29
CA SER A 76 -17.63 5.93 -9.60
C SER A 76 -16.39 5.66 -10.46
N PHE A 77 -16.55 4.89 -11.53
CA PHE A 77 -15.50 4.53 -12.48
C PHE A 77 -15.81 5.04 -13.89
N ASP A 78 -16.63 6.09 -14.02
CA ASP A 78 -16.95 6.65 -15.34
C ASP A 78 -15.67 7.02 -16.09
N LYS A 79 -15.59 6.60 -17.35
CA LYS A 79 -14.41 6.77 -18.24
C LYS A 79 -13.13 6.10 -17.76
N ILE A 80 -13.20 5.22 -16.76
CA ILE A 80 -12.07 4.38 -16.33
C ILE A 80 -12.25 2.99 -16.91
N TYR A 81 -11.27 2.54 -17.68
CA TYR A 81 -11.20 1.18 -18.19
C TYR A 81 -10.25 0.36 -17.31
N MET A 82 -10.59 -0.92 -17.13
CA MET A 82 -9.88 -1.85 -16.25
C MET A 82 -9.81 -3.23 -16.93
N PRO A 83 -8.92 -4.13 -16.51
CA PRO A 83 -8.92 -5.51 -17.00
C PRO A 83 -10.29 -6.16 -16.83
N LYS A 84 -10.77 -6.90 -17.83
CA LYS A 84 -12.06 -7.60 -17.75
C LYS A 84 -12.23 -8.45 -16.48
N PRO A 85 -11.23 -9.24 -16.02
CA PRO A 85 -11.35 -9.98 -14.76
C PRO A 85 -11.62 -9.10 -13.53
N THR A 86 -11.05 -7.90 -13.49
CA THR A 86 -11.31 -6.91 -12.43
C THR A 86 -12.75 -6.42 -12.48
N VAL A 87 -13.25 -6.08 -13.68
CA VAL A 87 -14.64 -5.63 -13.88
C VAL A 87 -15.63 -6.73 -13.47
N ASP A 88 -15.39 -7.96 -13.90
CA ASP A 88 -16.22 -9.11 -13.55
C ASP A 88 -16.19 -9.37 -12.03
N GLY A 89 -15.05 -9.21 -11.37
CA GLY A 89 -14.90 -9.31 -9.92
C GLY A 89 -15.67 -8.24 -9.15
N ILE A 90 -15.60 -6.99 -9.60
CA ILE A 90 -16.40 -5.88 -9.04
C ILE A 90 -17.89 -6.20 -9.14
N HIS A 91 -18.37 -6.68 -10.30
CA HIS A 91 -19.78 -7.03 -10.46
C HIS A 91 -20.19 -8.20 -9.58
N ARG A 92 -19.34 -9.22 -9.37
CA ARG A 92 -19.61 -10.29 -8.40
C ARG A 92 -19.71 -9.76 -6.97
N LEU A 93 -18.78 -8.89 -6.58
CA LEU A 93 -18.77 -8.24 -5.26
C LEU A 93 -20.06 -7.44 -5.01
N LEU A 94 -20.46 -6.57 -5.94
CA LEU A 94 -21.70 -5.79 -5.85
C LEU A 94 -22.95 -6.68 -5.86
N ASN A 95 -22.84 -7.89 -6.40
CA ASN A 95 -23.93 -8.85 -6.44
C ASN A 95 -24.12 -9.68 -5.17
N MET A 96 -23.17 -9.63 -4.23
CA MET A 96 -23.26 -10.37 -2.96
C MET A 96 -24.47 -9.91 -2.13
N ASP A 97 -25.18 -10.88 -1.53
CA ASP A 97 -26.32 -10.60 -0.66
C ASP A 97 -25.95 -9.66 0.50
N LEU A 98 -24.76 -9.84 1.08
CA LEU A 98 -24.22 -8.98 2.14
C LEU A 98 -24.18 -7.51 1.72
N VAL A 99 -23.74 -7.22 0.49
CA VAL A 99 -23.59 -5.86 -0.03
C VAL A 99 -24.96 -5.24 -0.38
N LYS A 100 -25.88 -6.04 -0.92
CA LYS A 100 -27.22 -5.56 -1.30
C LYS A 100 -28.12 -5.27 -0.11
N THR A 101 -28.04 -6.10 0.94
CA THR A 101 -29.00 -6.11 2.04
C THR A 101 -28.55 -5.31 3.26
N ASN A 102 -27.25 -5.26 3.56
CA ASN A 102 -26.75 -4.58 4.74
C ASN A 102 -26.63 -3.06 4.52
N LYS A 103 -27.51 -2.29 5.15
CA LYS A 103 -27.53 -0.81 5.06
C LYS A 103 -26.48 -0.12 5.93
N SER A 104 -25.82 -0.86 6.81
CA SER A 104 -24.76 -0.37 7.70
C SER A 104 -23.53 -1.26 7.56
N LEU A 105 -23.11 -1.51 6.32
CA LEU A 105 -22.00 -2.41 6.03
C LEU A 105 -20.71 -1.83 6.61
N LYS A 106 -20.06 -2.57 7.53
CA LYS A 106 -18.72 -2.22 8.00
C LYS A 106 -17.70 -2.83 7.07
N MET A 107 -17.06 -2.00 6.26
CA MET A 107 -16.12 -2.46 5.25
C MET A 107 -14.74 -1.87 5.47
N LEU A 108 -13.71 -2.72 5.38
CA LEU A 108 -12.33 -2.29 5.24
C LEU A 108 -11.91 -2.45 3.77
N ASN A 109 -11.63 -1.35 3.10
CA ASN A 109 -11.17 -1.37 1.70
C ASN A 109 -9.68 -1.01 1.63
N MET A 110 -8.82 -2.02 1.72
CA MET A 110 -7.38 -1.94 1.45
C MET A 110 -7.11 -2.41 0.02
N SER A 111 -7.67 -1.69 -0.95
CA SER A 111 -7.43 -1.90 -2.38
C SER A 111 -7.39 -0.58 -3.13
N GLU A 112 -6.92 -0.60 -4.38
CA GLU A 112 -7.01 0.56 -5.26
C GLU A 112 -8.44 0.88 -5.70
N LEU A 113 -9.43 0.03 -5.38
CA LEU A 113 -10.85 0.22 -5.66
C LEU A 113 -11.55 1.10 -4.61
N THR A 114 -10.88 2.12 -4.09
CA THR A 114 -11.48 3.10 -3.17
C THR A 114 -12.75 3.78 -3.69
N PRO A 115 -12.95 4.01 -5.02
CA PRO A 115 -14.20 4.59 -5.52
C PRO A 115 -15.46 3.73 -5.27
N LEU A 116 -15.32 2.44 -4.92
CA LEU A 116 -16.45 1.59 -4.53
C LEU A 116 -17.25 2.14 -3.34
N ALA A 117 -16.69 3.05 -2.54
CA ALA A 117 -17.43 3.78 -1.50
C ALA A 117 -18.65 4.54 -2.03
N VAL A 118 -18.69 4.86 -3.33
CA VAL A 118 -19.85 5.51 -3.96
C VAL A 118 -20.92 4.49 -4.39
N GLU A 119 -20.53 3.24 -4.63
CA GLU A 119 -21.41 2.19 -5.18
C GLU A 119 -21.98 1.27 -4.10
N MET A 120 -21.42 1.30 -2.89
CA MET A 120 -21.74 0.38 -1.80
C MET A 120 -22.18 1.13 -0.53
N PRO A 121 -23.04 0.53 0.31
CA PRO A 121 -23.60 1.18 1.49
C PRO A 121 -22.65 1.12 2.70
N TYR A 122 -21.41 1.59 2.55
CA TYR A 122 -20.45 1.74 3.64
C TYR A 122 -19.88 3.15 3.70
N GLU A 123 -19.40 3.54 4.87
CA GLU A 123 -18.71 4.81 5.06
C GLU A 123 -17.21 4.58 5.20
N LEU A 124 -16.43 5.48 4.59
CA LEU A 124 -14.99 5.52 4.83
C LEU A 124 -14.74 5.96 6.27
N GLU A 125 -13.93 5.17 6.97
CA GLU A 125 -13.53 5.51 8.32
C GLU A 125 -12.67 6.78 8.33
N LYS A 126 -12.95 7.65 9.29
CA LYS A 126 -12.19 8.89 9.51
C LYS A 126 -11.90 9.00 10.99
N ASN A 127 -10.62 8.95 11.35
CA ASN A 127 -10.15 9.29 12.68
C ASN A 127 -8.67 9.69 12.62
N GLU A 128 -8.19 10.37 13.66
CA GLU A 128 -6.81 10.89 13.75
C GLU A 128 -5.75 9.77 13.77
N ASN A 129 -6.16 8.54 14.06
CA ASN A 129 -5.30 7.36 14.08
C ASN A 129 -5.46 6.50 12.82
N TYR A 130 -6.19 6.96 11.80
CA TYR A 130 -6.33 6.27 10.54
C TYR A 130 -5.25 6.75 9.58
N PRO A 131 -4.54 5.85 8.87
CA PRO A 131 -3.48 6.26 7.98
C PRO A 131 -4.03 7.01 6.76
N LEU A 132 -3.21 7.87 6.16
CA LEU A 132 -3.55 8.53 4.90
C LEU A 132 -3.57 7.53 3.73
N TRP A 133 -2.66 6.56 3.76
CA TRP A 133 -2.55 5.50 2.77
C TRP A 133 -2.06 4.22 3.45
N TYR A 134 -2.53 3.05 3.03
CA TYR A 134 -2.23 1.79 3.72
C TYR A 134 -0.84 1.19 3.43
N HIS A 135 0.04 1.91 2.73
CA HIS A 135 1.40 1.43 2.44
C HIS A 135 2.29 1.57 3.67
N LEU A 136 2.69 0.43 4.24
CA LEU A 136 3.50 0.40 5.47
C LEU A 136 4.88 1.01 5.22
N GLY A 137 5.28 1.96 6.06
CA GLY A 137 6.53 2.70 5.92
C GLY A 137 6.45 3.89 4.95
N VAL A 138 5.29 4.12 4.32
CA VAL A 138 5.06 5.27 3.43
C VAL A 138 3.91 6.16 3.94
N GLY A 139 2.70 5.62 4.03
CA GLY A 139 1.50 6.35 4.49
C GLY A 139 0.88 5.79 5.77
N MET A 140 1.38 4.63 6.22
CA MET A 140 0.94 3.92 7.40
C MET A 140 2.16 3.45 8.20
N PHE A 141 2.06 3.45 9.52
CA PHE A 141 3.11 2.96 10.41
C PHE A 141 2.58 1.85 11.32
N ASN A 142 3.45 1.33 12.17
CA ASN A 142 3.17 0.12 12.95
C ASN A 142 1.98 0.28 13.89
N ARG A 143 1.81 1.48 14.45
CA ARG A 143 0.68 1.81 15.30
C ARG A 143 -0.65 1.61 14.56
N GLU A 144 -0.74 2.09 13.32
CA GLU A 144 -1.93 1.94 12.49
C GLU A 144 -2.10 0.50 12.01
N ALA A 145 -1.01 -0.20 11.67
CA ALA A 145 -1.06 -1.62 11.32
C ALA A 145 -1.62 -2.47 12.48
N GLU A 146 -1.11 -2.27 13.70
CA GLU A 146 -1.60 -2.93 14.92
C GLU A 146 -3.06 -2.61 15.21
N MET A 147 -3.51 -1.38 14.93
CA MET A 147 -4.93 -1.04 15.01
C MET A 147 -5.74 -1.95 14.08
N PHE A 148 -5.35 -2.10 12.80
CA PHE A 148 -6.07 -2.99 11.88
C PHE A 148 -6.06 -4.44 12.33
N GLU A 149 -4.93 -4.97 12.77
CA GLU A 149 -4.81 -6.35 13.27
C GLU A 149 -5.79 -6.61 14.42
N LYS A 150 -5.81 -5.73 15.43
CA LYS A 150 -6.74 -5.86 16.57
C LYS A 150 -8.20 -5.84 16.13
N ARG A 151 -8.55 -4.97 15.18
CA ARG A 151 -9.92 -4.87 14.67
C ARG A 151 -10.34 -6.09 13.85
N ILE A 152 -9.40 -6.68 13.12
CA ILE A 152 -9.59 -7.95 12.39
C ILE A 152 -9.79 -9.09 13.39
N GLU A 153 -8.95 -9.20 14.42
CA GLU A 153 -9.10 -10.19 15.49
C GLU A 153 -10.47 -10.08 16.19
N GLN A 154 -10.96 -8.85 16.36
CA GLN A 154 -12.27 -8.55 16.95
C GLN A 154 -13.44 -8.63 15.96
N LYS A 155 -13.21 -9.08 14.72
CA LYS A 155 -14.23 -9.20 13.66
C LYS A 155 -15.05 -7.92 13.42
N GLN A 156 -14.40 -6.76 13.48
CA GLN A 156 -15.09 -5.46 13.39
C GLN A 156 -15.68 -5.15 12.01
N TYR A 157 -15.13 -5.77 10.95
CA TYR A 157 -15.58 -5.58 9.58
C TYR A 157 -16.48 -6.74 9.14
N ASP A 158 -17.55 -6.45 8.41
CA ASP A 158 -18.39 -7.46 7.76
C ASP A 158 -17.74 -7.96 6.46
N LEU A 159 -17.05 -7.06 5.76
CA LEU A 159 -16.41 -7.27 4.47
C LEU A 159 -15.03 -6.61 4.46
N VAL A 160 -14.02 -7.29 3.94
CA VAL A 160 -12.69 -6.72 3.71
C VAL A 160 -12.26 -6.97 2.26
N LEU A 161 -11.84 -5.92 1.58
CA LEU A 161 -11.06 -6.01 0.35
C LEU A 161 -9.60 -5.79 0.69
N PHE A 162 -8.75 -6.74 0.31
CA PHE A 162 -7.32 -6.65 0.55
C PHE A 162 -6.56 -6.94 -0.74
N GLU A 163 -5.81 -5.97 -1.24
CA GLU A 163 -4.96 -6.16 -2.41
C GLU A 163 -3.59 -6.70 -2.02
N HIS A 164 -3.21 -7.80 -2.65
CA HIS A 164 -1.90 -8.38 -2.51
C HIS A 164 -1.15 -8.31 -3.82
N ILE A 165 0.02 -7.67 -3.81
CA ILE A 165 0.94 -7.60 -4.93
C ILE A 165 2.22 -8.33 -4.52
N GLU A 166 2.48 -9.49 -5.11
CA GLU A 166 3.61 -10.35 -4.73
C GLU A 166 4.97 -9.68 -4.96
N THR A 167 5.04 -8.80 -5.95
CA THR A 167 6.27 -8.10 -6.32
C THR A 167 6.59 -6.91 -5.45
N LEU A 168 5.67 -6.44 -4.59
CA LEU A 168 5.83 -5.21 -3.81
C LEU A 168 5.95 -5.48 -2.30
N ASN A 169 6.90 -4.79 -1.68
CA ASN A 169 7.16 -4.87 -0.26
C ASN A 169 6.14 -4.07 0.54
N ASN A 170 5.32 -4.78 1.31
CA ASN A 170 4.31 -4.23 2.20
C ASN A 170 3.37 -3.20 1.55
N PHE A 171 3.15 -3.27 0.22
CA PHE A 171 2.26 -2.35 -0.52
C PHE A 171 0.94 -2.13 0.25
N TYR A 172 0.34 -3.24 0.68
CA TYR A 172 -0.41 -3.32 1.92
C TYR A 172 0.27 -4.36 2.83
N PRO A 173 0.16 -4.24 4.18
CA PRO A 173 1.04 -4.98 5.08
C PRO A 173 0.78 -6.47 5.04
N PHE A 174 1.84 -7.26 4.92
CA PHE A 174 1.74 -8.72 4.99
C PHE A 174 1.18 -9.20 6.34
N ARG A 175 1.50 -8.49 7.43
CA ARG A 175 1.00 -8.78 8.77
C ARG A 175 -0.54 -8.66 8.88
N VAL A 176 -1.12 -7.63 8.25
CA VAL A 176 -2.57 -7.44 8.19
C VAL A 176 -3.22 -8.55 7.36
N ARG A 177 -2.63 -8.90 6.21
CA ARG A 177 -3.10 -10.03 5.39
C ARG A 177 -3.09 -11.35 6.16
N SER A 178 -2.03 -11.61 6.93
CA SER A 178 -1.94 -12.81 7.77
C SER A 178 -3.13 -12.89 8.74
N LYS A 179 -3.43 -11.80 9.44
CA LYS A 179 -4.59 -11.74 10.35
C LYS A 179 -5.92 -11.95 9.64
N LEU A 180 -6.09 -11.44 8.42
CA LEU A 180 -7.30 -11.73 7.63
C LEU A 180 -7.44 -13.22 7.34
N LYS A 181 -6.35 -13.90 6.96
CA LYS A 181 -6.37 -15.35 6.72
C LYS A 181 -6.69 -16.16 7.97
N ASP A 182 -6.31 -15.67 9.15
CA ASP A 182 -6.55 -16.35 10.42
C ASP A 182 -7.98 -16.14 10.95
N HIS A 183 -8.59 -14.97 10.72
CA HIS A 183 -9.83 -14.56 11.38
C HIS A 183 -11.06 -14.42 10.46
N TYR A 184 -10.84 -14.34 9.14
CA TYR A 184 -11.88 -14.14 8.13
C TYR A 184 -11.85 -15.26 7.08
N ARG A 185 -12.98 -15.47 6.41
CA ARG A 185 -13.09 -16.41 5.30
C ARG A 185 -12.86 -15.68 3.97
N LEU A 186 -11.86 -16.13 3.22
CA LEU A 186 -11.68 -15.75 1.81
C LEU A 186 -12.81 -16.37 0.98
N VAL A 187 -13.58 -15.55 0.28
CA VAL A 187 -14.76 -16.00 -0.50
C VAL A 187 -14.67 -15.73 -2.00
N ASP A 188 -13.83 -14.79 -2.41
CA ASP A 188 -13.55 -14.49 -3.82
C ASP A 188 -12.15 -13.87 -3.94
N SER A 189 -11.61 -13.87 -5.14
CA SER A 189 -10.37 -13.17 -5.49
C SER A 189 -10.38 -12.83 -6.98
N PHE A 190 -9.88 -11.65 -7.33
CA PHE A 190 -9.80 -11.20 -8.72
C PHE A 190 -8.67 -10.19 -8.93
N ASN A 191 -8.26 -9.98 -10.19
CA ASN A 191 -7.14 -9.09 -10.51
C ASN A 191 -7.38 -7.65 -10.05
N ALA A 192 -6.34 -7.01 -9.51
CA ALA A 192 -6.29 -5.58 -9.28
C ALA A 192 -6.20 -4.81 -10.62
N PRO A 193 -6.64 -3.53 -10.68
CA PRO A 193 -6.64 -2.72 -11.90
C PRO A 193 -5.23 -2.17 -12.25
N ARG A 194 -4.20 -3.02 -12.21
CA ARG A 194 -2.80 -2.63 -12.40
C ARG A 194 -2.24 -3.05 -13.76
N ARG A 195 -1.06 -2.51 -14.09
CA ARG A 195 -0.30 -2.81 -15.32
C ARG A 195 1.12 -3.22 -15.00
N GLY A 196 1.74 -3.93 -15.95
CA GLY A 196 3.16 -4.28 -15.92
C GLY A 196 3.50 -5.22 -14.77
N SER A 197 4.72 -5.13 -14.24
CA SER A 197 5.27 -6.07 -13.24
C SER A 197 4.72 -5.90 -11.81
N THR A 198 3.64 -5.14 -11.63
CA THR A 198 3.00 -4.91 -10.31
C THR A 198 1.56 -5.40 -10.32
N GLN A 199 1.28 -6.50 -11.03
CA GLN A 199 -0.02 -7.14 -10.99
C GLN A 199 -0.33 -7.59 -9.56
N GLY A 200 -1.58 -7.37 -9.16
CA GLY A 200 -2.07 -7.70 -7.84
C GLY A 200 -3.34 -8.52 -7.90
N MET A 201 -3.65 -9.18 -6.79
CA MET A 201 -4.91 -9.85 -6.56
C MET A 201 -5.66 -9.15 -5.44
N ILE A 202 -6.90 -8.77 -5.67
CA ILE A 202 -7.81 -8.29 -4.65
C ILE A 202 -8.51 -9.51 -4.06
N GLU A 203 -8.25 -9.75 -2.78
CA GLU A 203 -8.84 -10.81 -1.98
C GLU A 203 -10.10 -10.27 -1.28
N VAL A 204 -11.20 -11.03 -1.33
CA VAL A 204 -12.48 -10.67 -0.70
C VAL A 204 -12.72 -11.55 0.51
N TYR A 205 -12.73 -10.94 1.69
CA TYR A 205 -12.90 -11.61 2.97
C TYR A 205 -14.23 -11.24 3.62
N ILE A 206 -14.88 -12.21 4.26
CA ILE A 206 -16.05 -11.98 5.12
C ILE A 206 -15.84 -12.60 6.51
N ARG A 207 -16.47 -12.04 7.54
CA ARG A 207 -16.30 -12.47 8.93
C ARG A 207 -16.90 -13.85 9.26
#